data_AF-A0A382SHC7-F1
#
_entry.id   AF-A0A382SHC7-F1
#
_cell.length_a   1.000
_cell.length_b   1.000
_cell.length_c   1.000
_cell.angle_alpha   90.00
_cell.angle_beta   90.00
_cell.angle_gamma   90.00
#
_symmetry.space_group_name_H-M   'P 1'
#
loop_
_entity.id
_entity.type
_entity.pdbx_description
1 polymer ?
#
loop_
_entity_poly.entity_id
_entity_poly.type
_entity_poly.pdbx_seq_one_letter_code
_entity_poly.pdbx_strand_id
1 'polypeptide(L)'
;MWNGILERWEGILLFTGIIFYTIHSLITDKSHDEDFEGPVSTWHRTILFLVFGIVLLYFGSEYFIDGAIGFAKIIGVNDLIIGMSVVALGTSLPELVTSVFAAVKKEHSISVGNIIGSNLFNILSVLGLVSIITPLSVENSVFSFEIPFMIGTGLLLIPISLRKRPISKGISFSMLIGYTAFIFILFT
;
A
#
# COMPACT_ATOMS: atom_id res chain seq x y z
N MET A 1 -5.99 7.17 20.13
CA MET A 1 -6.06 8.04 18.92
C MET A 1 -6.22 9.52 19.27
N TRP A 2 -7.25 9.98 20.00
CA TRP A 2 -7.44 11.42 20.29
C TRP A 2 -6.49 12.02 21.34
N ASN A 3 -5.70 11.16 21.97
CA ASN A 3 -4.69 11.45 22.98
C ASN A 3 -3.26 11.63 22.40
N GLY A 4 -3.09 11.61 21.07
CA GLY A 4 -1.78 11.73 20.43
C GLY A 4 -0.89 10.49 20.57
N ILE A 5 -1.44 9.39 21.09
CA ILE A 5 -0.75 8.12 21.29
C ILE A 5 -1.65 7.00 20.74
N LEU A 6 -1.08 6.09 19.96
CA LEU A 6 -1.70 4.84 19.57
C LEU A 6 -1.34 3.78 20.61
N GLU A 7 -2.31 3.46 21.46
CA GLU A 7 -2.10 2.55 22.59
C GLU A 7 -2.12 1.09 22.17
N ARG A 8 -1.58 0.21 23.02
CA ARG A 8 -1.53 -1.24 22.76
C ARG A 8 -2.92 -1.83 22.51
N TRP A 9 -3.94 -1.39 23.24
CA TRP A 9 -5.31 -1.88 23.07
C TRP A 9 -5.92 -1.46 21.73
N GLU A 10 -5.60 -0.26 21.25
CA GLU A 10 -5.99 0.19 19.91
C GLU A 10 -5.29 -0.66 18.85
N GLY A 11 -4.01 -1.00 19.05
CA GLY A 11 -3.28 -1.96 18.22
C GLY A 11 -3.91 -3.36 18.18
N ILE A 12 -4.32 -3.91 19.33
CA ILE A 12 -5.02 -5.20 19.41
C ILE A 12 -6.34 -5.14 18.61
N LEU A 13 -7.10 -4.04 18.74
CA LEU A 13 -8.34 -3.84 18.01
C LEU A 13 -8.10 -3.83 16.50
N LEU A 14 -7.12 -3.05 16.02
CA LEU A 14 -6.76 -2.97 14.61
C LEU A 14 -6.34 -4.35 14.06
N PHE A 15 -5.46 -5.04 14.78
CA PHE A 15 -4.94 -6.35 14.36
C PHE A 15 -6.03 -7.43 14.36
N THR A 16 -6.93 -7.41 15.34
CA THR A 16 -8.10 -8.31 15.36
C THR A 16 -9.05 -7.99 14.19
N GLY A 17 -9.17 -6.71 13.84
CA GLY A 17 -9.94 -6.24 12.69
C GLY A 17 -9.48 -6.85 11.37
N ILE A 18 -8.17 -6.92 11.09
CA ILE A 18 -7.67 -7.53 9.85
C ILE A 18 -7.89 -9.04 9.82
N ILE A 19 -7.76 -9.72 10.96
CA ILE A 19 -8.07 -11.16 11.06
C ILE A 19 -9.54 -11.40 10.73
N PHE A 20 -10.44 -10.65 11.35
CA PHE A 20 -11.88 -10.75 11.11
C PHE A 20 -12.22 -10.44 9.65
N TYR A 21 -11.69 -9.35 9.10
CA TYR A 21 -11.90 -8.96 7.71
C TYR A 21 -11.44 -10.04 6.73
N THR A 22 -10.25 -10.61 6.95
CA THR A 22 -9.69 -11.66 6.08
C THR A 22 -10.53 -12.92 6.13
N ILE A 23 -10.94 -13.37 7.33
CA ILE A 23 -11.81 -14.54 7.49
C ILE A 23 -13.17 -14.30 6.82
N HIS A 24 -13.78 -13.13 7.07
CA HIS A 24 -15.06 -12.77 6.47
C HIS A 24 -14.97 -12.72 4.94
N SER A 25 -13.93 -12.08 4.39
CA SER A 25 -13.69 -12.01 2.94
C SER A 25 -13.53 -13.40 2.32
N LEU A 26 -12.77 -14.31 2.94
CA LEU A 26 -12.59 -15.68 2.45
C LEU A 26 -13.88 -16.50 2.46
N ILE A 27 -14.79 -16.24 3.40
CA ILE A 27 -16.07 -16.98 3.51
C ILE A 27 -17.11 -16.40 2.55
N THR A 28 -17.16 -15.08 2.37
CA THR A 28 -18.17 -14.39 1.57
C THR A 28 -17.85 -14.40 0.08
N ASP A 29 -16.58 -14.31 -0.33
CA ASP A 29 -16.20 -14.06 -1.73
C ASP A 29 -15.90 -15.34 -2.52
N LYS A 30 -16.83 -16.30 -2.50
CA LYS A 30 -16.76 -17.54 -3.29
C LYS A 30 -17.19 -17.38 -4.75
N SER A 31 -17.44 -16.16 -5.23
CA SER A 31 -18.21 -15.93 -6.47
C SER A 31 -17.52 -15.11 -7.57
N HIS A 32 -16.24 -14.80 -7.45
CA HIS A 32 -15.44 -14.24 -8.55
C HIS A 32 -14.48 -15.29 -9.12
N ASP A 33 -15.06 -16.34 -9.72
CA ASP A 33 -14.33 -17.14 -10.71
C ASP A 33 -14.22 -16.26 -11.96
N GLU A 34 -13.23 -15.37 -12.01
CA GLU A 34 -12.72 -14.89 -13.29
C GLU A 34 -12.18 -16.14 -13.99
N ASP A 35 -12.86 -16.59 -15.06
CA ASP A 35 -12.43 -17.72 -15.88
C ASP A 35 -11.01 -17.46 -16.37
N PHE A 36 -10.03 -18.01 -15.64
CA PHE A 36 -8.63 -17.82 -15.96
C PHE A 36 -8.33 -18.66 -17.21
N GLU A 37 -8.42 -18.04 -18.39
CA GLU A 37 -8.05 -18.63 -19.69
C GLU A 37 -6.51 -18.78 -19.84
N GLY A 38 -5.85 -19.24 -18.79
CA GLY A 38 -4.44 -19.62 -18.78
C GLY A 38 -4.28 -21.12 -19.06
N PRO A 39 -3.12 -21.57 -19.58
CA PRO A 39 -2.82 -22.99 -19.61
C PRO A 39 -2.97 -23.56 -18.21
N VAL A 40 -3.62 -24.74 -18.09
CA VAL A 40 -3.82 -25.44 -16.83
C VAL A 40 -2.47 -25.85 -16.26
N SER A 41 -1.82 -24.90 -15.59
CA SER A 41 -0.56 -25.07 -14.90
C SER A 41 -0.79 -26.01 -13.74
N THR A 42 0.04 -27.06 -13.63
CA THR A 42 0.03 -27.92 -12.43
C THR A 42 0.22 -27.04 -11.20
N TRP A 43 -0.60 -27.22 -10.15
CA TRP A 43 -0.60 -26.36 -8.95
C TRP A 43 0.81 -26.08 -8.38
N HIS A 44 1.71 -27.07 -8.44
CA HIS A 44 3.12 -26.91 -8.06
C HIS A 44 3.86 -25.82 -8.85
N ARG A 45 3.64 -25.73 -10.17
CA ARG A 45 4.27 -24.70 -11.03
C ARG A 45 3.75 -23.32 -10.68
N THR A 46 2.45 -23.20 -10.41
CA THR A 46 1.84 -21.94 -9.98
C THR A 46 2.42 -21.49 -8.63
N ILE A 47 2.50 -22.39 -7.65
CA ILE A 47 3.12 -22.09 -6.35
C ILE A 47 4.59 -21.72 -6.53
N LEU A 48 5.34 -22.45 -7.37
CA LEU A 48 6.75 -22.17 -7.63
C LEU A 48 6.92 -20.76 -8.23
N PHE A 49 6.16 -20.40 -9.26
CA PHE A 49 6.24 -19.06 -9.85
C PHE A 49 5.79 -17.97 -8.89
N LEU A 50 4.78 -18.23 -8.06
CA LEU A 50 4.32 -17.29 -7.04
C LEU A 50 5.40 -17.04 -5.99
N VAL A 51 5.97 -18.09 -5.41
CA VAL A 51 7.06 -17.97 -4.42
C VAL A 51 8.28 -17.30 -5.05
N PHE A 52 8.67 -17.72 -6.25
CA PHE A 52 9.81 -17.13 -6.96
C PHE A 52 9.59 -15.64 -7.27
N GLY A 53 8.39 -15.27 -7.70
CA GLY A 53 8.00 -13.88 -7.94
C GLY A 53 8.05 -13.02 -6.69
N ILE A 54 7.52 -13.52 -5.56
CA ILE A 54 7.57 -12.83 -4.26
C ILE A 54 9.02 -12.61 -3.83
N VAL A 55 9.85 -13.65 -3.91
CA VAL A 55 11.28 -13.58 -3.55
C VAL A 55 12.01 -12.56 -4.40
N LEU A 56 11.82 -12.59 -5.72
CA LEU A 56 12.46 -11.62 -6.63
C LEU A 56 11.98 -10.20 -6.40
N LEU A 57 10.68 -9.99 -6.15
CA LEU A 57 10.14 -8.66 -5.84
C LEU A 57 10.74 -8.11 -4.55
N TYR A 58 10.80 -8.93 -3.49
CA TYR A 58 11.35 -8.54 -2.19
C TYR A 58 12.83 -8.15 -2.28
N PHE A 59 13.68 -9.04 -2.81
CA PHE A 59 15.12 -8.73 -2.92
C PHE A 59 15.38 -7.63 -3.96
N GLY A 60 14.57 -7.57 -5.02
CA GLY A 60 14.64 -6.50 -6.01
C GLY A 60 14.35 -5.13 -5.42
N SER A 61 13.32 -5.01 -4.58
CA SER A 61 13.04 -3.76 -3.87
C SER A 61 14.14 -3.43 -2.88
N GLU A 62 14.64 -4.40 -2.11
CA GLU A 62 15.69 -4.16 -1.11
C GLU A 62 16.97 -3.60 -1.75
N TYR A 63 17.48 -4.27 -2.80
CA TYR A 63 18.68 -3.80 -3.50
C TYR A 63 18.48 -2.44 -4.20
N PHE A 64 17.26 -2.16 -4.69
CA PHE A 64 16.95 -0.85 -5.26
C PHE A 64 17.00 0.24 -4.18
N ILE A 65 16.40 0.00 -3.02
CA ILE A 65 16.38 0.93 -1.89
C ILE A 65 17.80 1.20 -1.41
N ASP A 66 18.60 0.15 -1.18
CA ASP A 66 20.00 0.29 -0.75
C ASP A 66 20.84 1.10 -1.75
N GLY A 67 20.69 0.82 -3.04
CA GLY A 67 21.34 1.57 -4.10
C GLY A 67 20.93 3.04 -4.13
N ALA A 68 19.64 3.32 -3.96
CA ALA A 68 19.10 4.67 -3.93
C ALA A 68 19.56 5.45 -2.68
N ILE A 69 19.58 4.81 -1.51
CA ILE A 69 20.13 5.38 -0.28
C ILE A 69 21.62 5.70 -0.46
N GLY A 70 22.40 4.76 -1.00
CA GLY A 70 23.82 4.97 -1.28
C GLY A 70 24.07 6.15 -2.21
N PHE A 71 23.30 6.25 -3.29
CA PHE A 71 23.35 7.39 -4.20
C PHE A 71 22.99 8.71 -3.51
N ALA A 72 21.90 8.75 -2.73
CA ALA A 72 21.46 9.94 -2.02
C ALA A 72 22.51 10.44 -1.01
N LYS A 73 23.21 9.54 -0.33
CA LYS A 73 24.31 9.88 0.58
C LYS A 73 25.51 10.48 -0.15
N ILE A 74 25.86 9.97 -1.33
CA ILE A 74 26.97 10.49 -2.15
C ILE A 74 26.70 11.95 -2.57
N ILE A 75 25.46 12.29 -2.91
CA ILE A 75 25.07 13.65 -3.29
C ILE A 75 24.77 14.57 -2.09
N GLY A 76 24.99 14.10 -0.85
CA GLY A 76 24.90 14.91 0.37
C GLY A 76 23.49 15.10 0.94
N VAL A 77 22.52 14.25 0.59
CA VAL A 77 21.19 14.28 1.21
C VAL A 77 21.28 13.74 2.64
N ASN A 78 20.67 14.46 3.60
CA ASN A 78 20.66 14.04 5.01
C ASN A 78 19.80 12.78 5.23
N ASP A 79 20.22 11.93 6.18
CA ASP A 79 19.57 10.67 6.54
C ASP A 79 18.09 10.82 6.88
N LEU A 80 17.68 11.94 7.49
CA LEU A 80 16.28 12.23 7.78
C LEU A 80 15.42 12.28 6.50
N ILE A 81 15.88 13.01 5.49
CA ILE A 81 15.16 13.15 4.21
C ILE A 81 15.14 11.80 3.49
N ILE A 82 16.25 11.06 3.51
CA ILE A 82 16.34 9.71 2.93
C ILE A 82 15.32 8.76 3.58
N GLY A 83 15.24 8.75 4.91
CA GLY A 83 14.29 7.92 5.66
C GLY A 83 12.84 8.28 5.36
N MET A 84 12.51 9.58 5.34
CA MET A 84 11.15 10.05 5.08
C MET A 84 10.72 9.93 3.61
N SER A 85 11.65 9.81 2.66
CA SER A 85 11.35 9.76 1.21
C SER A 85 11.72 8.42 0.56
N VAL A 86 13.01 8.14 0.38
CA VAL A 86 13.51 6.97 -0.36
C VAL A 86 13.10 5.68 0.31
N VAL A 87 13.24 5.58 1.63
CA VAL A 87 12.84 4.38 2.37
C VAL A 87 11.32 4.23 2.36
N ALA A 88 10.59 5.31 2.64
CA ALA A 88 9.13 5.32 2.63
C ALA A 88 8.56 4.87 1.27
N LEU A 89 9.02 5.48 0.17
CA LEU A 89 8.65 5.07 -1.19
C LEU A 89 9.10 3.64 -1.51
N GLY A 90 10.30 3.29 -1.06
CA GLY A 90 10.93 1.99 -1.23
C GLY A 90 10.06 0.83 -0.78
N THR A 91 9.50 0.95 0.42
CA THR A 91 8.63 -0.09 1.00
C THR A 91 7.36 -0.35 0.20
N SER A 92 6.92 0.62 -0.63
CA SER A 92 5.73 0.51 -1.49
C SER A 92 6.08 0.12 -2.94
N LEU A 93 7.35 -0.11 -3.27
CA LEU A 93 7.78 -0.50 -4.61
C LEU A 93 7.20 -1.85 -5.05
N PRO A 94 7.19 -2.91 -4.23
CA PRO A 94 6.57 -4.19 -4.62
C PRO A 94 5.10 -4.03 -5.02
N GLU A 95 4.34 -3.24 -4.26
CA GLU A 95 2.93 -2.93 -4.48
C GLU A 95 2.73 -2.09 -5.75
N LEU A 96 3.61 -1.12 -5.99
CA LEU A 96 3.59 -0.32 -7.21
C LEU A 96 3.82 -1.20 -8.45
N VAL A 97 4.85 -2.04 -8.41
CA VAL A 97 5.22 -2.94 -9.52
C VAL A 97 4.07 -3.91 -9.81
N THR A 98 3.53 -4.57 -8.78
CA THR A 98 2.39 -5.49 -8.94
C THR A 98 1.14 -4.79 -9.49
N SER A 99 0.81 -3.60 -9.00
CA SER A 99 -0.32 -2.79 -9.49
C SER A 99 -0.17 -2.38 -10.95
N VAL A 100 1.04 -1.94 -11.33
CA VAL A 100 1.35 -1.52 -12.72
C VAL A 100 1.27 -2.71 -13.66
N PHE A 101 1.85 -3.86 -13.30
CA PHE A 101 1.76 -5.05 -14.14
C PHE A 101 0.34 -5.58 -14.28
N ALA A 102 -0.47 -5.56 -13.22
CA ALA A 102 -1.89 -5.88 -13.29
C ALA A 102 -2.63 -4.93 -14.24
N ALA A 103 -2.38 -3.62 -14.12
CA ALA A 103 -2.99 -2.62 -15.01
C ALA A 103 -2.57 -2.78 -16.48
N VAL A 104 -1.29 -3.08 -16.75
CA VAL A 104 -0.77 -3.36 -18.10
C VAL A 104 -1.42 -4.60 -18.71
N LYS A 105 -1.66 -5.64 -17.89
CA LYS A 105 -2.39 -6.85 -18.30
C LYS A 105 -3.92 -6.65 -18.40
N LYS A 106 -4.43 -5.45 -18.07
CA LYS A 106 -5.86 -5.11 -18.00
C LYS A 106 -6.63 -5.89 -16.93
N GLU A 107 -5.91 -6.39 -15.92
CA GLU A 107 -6.46 -7.05 -14.74
C GLU A 107 -6.88 -6.00 -13.71
N HIS A 108 -7.98 -5.30 -14.01
CA HIS A 108 -8.45 -4.18 -13.20
C HIS A 108 -8.84 -4.61 -11.78
N SER A 109 -9.48 -5.77 -11.63
CA SER A 109 -9.87 -6.35 -10.34
C SER A 109 -8.65 -6.57 -9.44
N ILE A 110 -7.57 -7.15 -9.99
CA ILE A 110 -6.32 -7.42 -9.27
C ILE A 110 -5.63 -6.11 -8.87
N SER A 111 -5.56 -5.13 -9.78
CA SER A 111 -4.92 -3.85 -9.51
C SER A 111 -5.62 -3.07 -8.39
N VAL A 112 -6.96 -3.01 -8.41
CA VAL A 112 -7.76 -2.35 -7.37
C VAL A 112 -7.69 -3.12 -6.04
N GLY A 113 -7.76 -4.45 -6.10
CA GLY A 113 -7.63 -5.33 -4.94
C GLY A 113 -6.30 -5.13 -4.22
N ASN A 114 -5.20 -4.98 -4.96
CA ASN A 114 -3.89 -4.69 -4.40
C ASN A 114 -3.85 -3.31 -3.70
N ILE A 115 -4.37 -2.25 -4.33
CA ILE A 115 -4.37 -0.90 -3.72
C ILE A 115 -5.18 -0.88 -2.41
N ILE A 116 -6.38 -1.46 -2.41
CA ILE A 116 -7.26 -1.46 -1.23
C ILE A 116 -6.70 -2.40 -0.15
N GLY A 117 -6.33 -3.61 -0.55
CA GLY A 117 -5.83 -4.65 0.34
C GLY A 117 -4.54 -4.25 1.05
N SER A 118 -3.56 -3.69 0.32
CA SER A 118 -2.27 -3.29 0.90
C SER A 118 -2.41 -2.12 1.87
N ASN A 119 -3.26 -1.12 1.57
CA ASN A 119 -3.53 -0.04 2.51
C ASN A 119 -4.24 -0.52 3.77
N LEU A 120 -5.21 -1.42 3.62
CA LEU A 120 -5.90 -2.03 4.76
C LEU A 120 -4.94 -2.87 5.60
N PHE A 121 -4.06 -3.65 4.97
CA PHE A 121 -3.04 -4.45 5.64
C PHE A 121 -2.02 -3.56 6.37
N ASN A 122 -1.56 -2.46 5.76
CA ASN A 122 -0.61 -1.54 6.41
C ASN A 122 -1.22 -0.87 7.66
N ILE A 123 -2.48 -0.43 7.58
CA ILE A 123 -3.14 0.24 8.71
C ILE A 123 -3.56 -0.76 9.80
N LEU A 124 -4.14 -1.90 9.43
CA LEU A 124 -4.67 -2.83 10.43
C LEU A 124 -3.64 -3.82 10.93
N SER A 125 -2.80 -4.34 10.04
CA SER A 125 -1.78 -5.34 10.38
C SER A 125 -0.49 -4.69 10.84
N VAL A 126 0.19 -3.90 9.99
CA VAL A 126 1.52 -3.35 10.31
C VAL A 126 1.43 -2.36 11.47
N LEU A 127 0.63 -1.30 11.33
CA LEU A 127 0.45 -0.30 12.38
C LEU A 127 -0.18 -0.89 13.65
N GLY A 128 -1.15 -1.80 13.50
CA GLY A 128 -1.75 -2.53 14.61
C GLY A 128 -0.73 -3.36 15.39
N LEU A 129 0.06 -4.18 14.70
CA LEU A 129 1.07 -5.04 15.32
C LEU A 129 2.22 -4.24 15.95
N VAL A 130 2.71 -3.20 15.28
CA VAL A 130 3.75 -2.32 15.83
C VAL A 130 3.27 -1.64 17.11
N SER A 131 2.03 -1.12 17.15
CA SER A 131 1.47 -0.46 18.35
C SER A 131 1.19 -1.40 19.53
N ILE A 132 0.96 -2.69 19.28
CA ILE A 132 0.90 -3.72 20.34
C ILE A 132 2.26 -3.87 21.02
N ILE A 133 3.34 -3.92 20.22
CA ILE A 133 4.71 -4.10 20.72
C ILE A 133 5.17 -2.83 21.43
N THR A 134 5.07 -1.69 20.75
CA THR A 134 5.54 -0.38 21.22
C THR A 134 4.47 0.67 20.93
N PRO A 135 3.86 1.28 21.96
CA PRO A 135 2.92 2.39 21.77
C PRO A 135 3.54 3.49 20.92
N LEU A 136 2.80 3.95 19.91
CA LEU A 136 3.31 4.93 18.95
C LEU A 136 2.84 6.33 19.33
N SER A 137 3.78 7.26 19.47
CA SER A 137 3.44 8.68 19.59
C SER A 137 3.18 9.22 18.19
N VAL A 138 2.04 9.88 18.03
CA VAL A 138 1.62 10.47 16.76
C VAL A 138 1.77 11.98 16.86
N GLU A 139 2.51 12.58 15.93
CA GLU A 139 2.69 14.02 15.91
C GLU A 139 1.39 14.76 15.55
N ASN A 140 1.24 15.99 16.05
CA ASN A 140 0.05 16.81 15.75
C ASN A 140 -0.08 17.16 14.26
N SER A 141 1.05 17.19 13.53
CA SER A 141 1.10 17.35 12.06
C SER A 141 0.31 16.25 11.35
N VAL A 142 0.45 15.00 11.80
CA VAL A 142 -0.24 13.83 11.25
C VAL A 142 -1.77 13.98 11.36
N PHE A 143 -2.27 14.41 12.53
CA PHE A 143 -3.71 14.63 12.74
C PHE A 143 -4.27 15.80 11.95
N SER A 144 -3.48 16.87 11.80
CA SER A 144 -3.97 18.12 11.22
C SER A 144 -3.88 18.12 9.69
N PHE A 145 -2.97 17.32 9.11
CA PHE A 145 -2.66 17.35 7.68
C PHE A 145 -2.74 15.98 7.00
N GLU A 146 -1.98 14.99 7.48
CA GLU A 146 -1.84 13.70 6.78
C GLU A 146 -3.13 12.87 6.82
N ILE A 147 -3.70 12.66 8.00
CA ILE A 147 -4.94 11.88 8.17
C ILE A 147 -6.11 12.52 7.39
N PRO A 148 -6.40 13.82 7.51
CA PRO A 148 -7.45 14.46 6.71
C PRO A 148 -7.24 14.31 5.21
N PHE A 149 -5.99 14.41 4.72
CA PHE A 149 -5.68 14.24 3.30
C PHE A 149 -5.91 12.78 2.85
N MET A 150 -5.48 11.80 3.64
CA MET A 150 -5.73 10.37 3.37
C MET A 150 -7.23 10.04 3.37
N ILE A 151 -7.99 10.57 4.32
CA ILE A 151 -9.45 10.39 4.35
C ILE A 151 -10.10 11.06 3.14
N GLY A 152 -9.70 12.30 2.82
CA GLY A 152 -10.24 13.04 1.68
C GLY A 152 -10.00 12.34 0.34
N THR A 153 -8.78 11.83 0.12
CA THR A 153 -8.44 11.05 -1.08
C THR A 153 -9.16 9.71 -1.12
N GLY A 154 -9.30 9.02 0.02
CA GLY A 154 -10.10 7.79 0.13
C GLY A 154 -11.58 8.01 -0.20
N LEU A 155 -12.18 9.07 0.34
CA LEU A 155 -13.57 9.44 0.04
C LEU A 155 -13.76 9.83 -1.43
N LEU A 156 -12.77 10.49 -2.04
CA LEU A 156 -12.79 10.83 -3.46
C LEU A 156 -12.72 9.58 -4.35
N LEU A 157 -12.01 8.54 -3.91
CA LEU A 157 -11.93 7.25 -4.62
C LEU A 157 -13.25 6.47 -4.63
N ILE A 158 -14.11 6.60 -3.61
CA ILE A 158 -15.41 5.91 -3.54
C ILE A 158 -16.30 6.19 -4.77
N PRO A 159 -16.67 7.43 -5.11
CA PRO A 159 -17.52 7.71 -6.27
C PRO A 159 -16.82 7.38 -7.60
N ILE A 160 -15.49 7.36 -7.65
CA ILE A 160 -14.72 6.93 -8.83
C ILE A 160 -14.85 5.41 -8.99
N SER A 161 -14.70 4.66 -7.92
CA SER A 161 -14.80 3.20 -7.90
C SER A 161 -16.21 2.70 -8.20
N LEU A 162 -17.25 3.43 -7.78
CA LEU A 162 -18.65 3.11 -8.09
C LEU A 162 -19.01 3.33 -9.57
N ARG A 163 -18.17 4.01 -10.36
CA ARG A 163 -18.39 4.12 -11.80
C ARG A 163 -17.96 2.82 -12.48
N LYS A 164 -18.87 2.22 -13.26
CA LYS A 164 -18.61 1.06 -14.12
C LYS A 164 -17.70 1.36 -15.34
N ARG A 165 -16.97 2.48 -15.31
CA ARG A 165 -16.08 2.91 -16.41
C ARG A 165 -14.63 2.86 -15.92
N PRO A 166 -13.67 2.51 -16.80
CA PRO A 166 -12.26 2.60 -16.45
C PRO A 166 -11.92 4.04 -16.02
N ILE A 167 -11.01 4.17 -15.06
CA ILE A 167 -10.54 5.47 -14.57
C ILE A 167 -9.95 6.23 -15.76
N SER A 168 -10.46 7.44 -16.00
CA SER A 168 -10.00 8.25 -17.13
C SER A 168 -8.59 8.76 -16.88
N LYS A 169 -7.80 8.89 -17.95
CA LYS A 169 -6.43 9.43 -17.88
C LYS A 169 -6.36 10.78 -17.19
N GLY A 170 -7.38 11.62 -17.35
CA GLY A 170 -7.46 12.93 -16.70
C GLY A 170 -7.61 12.83 -15.18
N ILE A 171 -8.42 11.88 -14.68
CA ILE A 171 -8.57 11.63 -13.24
C ILE A 171 -7.26 11.09 -12.68
N SER A 172 -6.65 10.08 -13.32
CA SER A 172 -5.37 9.52 -12.87
C SER A 172 -4.27 10.58 -12.84
N PHE A 173 -4.19 11.46 -13.84
CA PHE A 173 -3.22 12.56 -13.87
C PHE A 173 -3.47 13.58 -12.76
N SER A 174 -4.73 13.93 -12.50
CA SER A 174 -5.11 14.80 -11.38
C SER A 174 -4.73 14.20 -10.03
N MET A 175 -4.89 12.88 -9.85
CA MET A 175 -4.49 12.20 -8.62
C MET A 175 -2.97 12.20 -8.44
N LEU A 176 -2.22 12.01 -9.52
CA LEU A 176 -0.75 12.09 -9.50
C LEU A 176 -0.26 13.49 -9.16
N ILE A 177 -0.88 14.55 -9.70
CA ILE A 177 -0.58 15.93 -9.30
C ILE A 177 -0.88 16.13 -7.81
N GLY A 178 -2.02 15.64 -7.32
CA GLY A 178 -2.39 15.74 -5.91
C GLY A 178 -1.38 15.06 -5.00
N TYR A 179 -0.90 13.87 -5.38
CA TYR A 179 0.15 13.15 -4.65
C TYR A 179 1.48 13.91 -4.64
N THR A 180 1.93 14.41 -5.79
CA THR A 180 3.17 15.20 -5.87
C THR A 180 3.07 16.50 -5.06
N ALA A 181 1.92 17.17 -5.09
CA ALA A 181 1.68 18.36 -4.27
C ALA A 181 1.69 18.05 -2.78
N PHE A 182 1.08 16.93 -2.37
CA PHE A 182 1.12 16.45 -0.98
C PHE A 182 2.55 16.22 -0.51
N ILE A 183 3.37 15.50 -1.29
CA ILE A 183 4.78 15.26 -0.98
C ILE A 183 5.54 16.59 -0.87
N PHE A 184 5.36 17.51 -1.83
CA PHE A 184 6.06 18.79 -1.80
C PHE A 184 5.73 19.62 -0.55
N ILE A 185 4.45 19.66 -0.16
CA ILE A 185 3.99 20.37 1.04
C ILE A 185 4.49 19.68 2.31
N LEU A 186 4.56 18.35 2.33
CA LEU A 186 5.05 17.59 3.49
C LEU A 186 6.54 17.87 3.78
N PHE A 187 7.34 18.09 2.73
CA PHE A 187 8.79 18.33 2.85
C PHE A 187 9.19 19.81 2.93
N THR A 188 8.23 20.75 2.85
CA THR A 188 8.48 22.20 2.91
C THR A 188 7.97 22.78 4.22
#